data_AF-A0A1I4JD49-F1
#
_entry.id   AF-A0A1I4JD49-F1
#
_cell.length_a   1.000
_cell.length_b   1.000
_cell.length_c   1.000
_cell.angle_alpha   90.00
_cell.angle_beta   90.00
_cell.angle_gamma   90.00
#
_symmetry.space_group_name_H-M   'P 1'
#
loop_
_entity.id
_entity.type
_entity.pdbx_description
1 polymer ?
#
loop_
_entity_poly.entity_id
_entity_poly.type
_entity_poly.pdbx_seq_one_letter_code
_entity_poly.pdbx_strand_id
1 'polypeptide(L)'
;MNTESRLHNLFPTAAEIPEQYRLGAPIEQREYLVDGALRRWEGPLAAVRSPIHLKTDKGDEQVVLGSTPLLDAEAALTALDAAIKAYDNGQGRWPSLPVAERIQHVETFLARMREQREAVVKLLMWEIGKNLKDSEKEF
;
A
#
# COMPACT_ATOMS: atom_id res chain seq x y z
N MET A 1 -25.78 25.93 19.05
CA MET A 1 -24.40 25.68 18.55
C MET A 1 -24.42 25.93 17.05
N ASN A 2 -23.65 26.91 16.58
CA ASN A 2 -23.63 27.35 15.18
C ASN A 2 -22.87 26.33 14.30
N THR A 3 -23.36 26.06 13.09
CA THR A 3 -22.80 25.05 12.18
C THR A 3 -21.33 25.32 11.83
N GLU A 4 -20.93 26.59 11.73
CA GLU A 4 -19.55 27.02 11.52
C GLU A 4 -18.59 26.52 12.62
N SER A 5 -19.04 26.52 13.88
CA SER A 5 -18.24 26.04 15.02
C SER A 5 -17.98 24.52 14.96
N ARG A 6 -18.81 23.74 14.27
CA ARG A 6 -18.60 22.29 14.10
C ARG A 6 -17.58 21.97 13.02
N LEU A 7 -17.45 22.84 12.01
CA LEU A 7 -16.52 22.64 10.90
C LEU A 7 -15.06 22.94 11.29
N HIS A 8 -14.83 23.85 12.24
CA HIS A 8 -13.49 24.20 12.73
C HIS A 8 -12.76 23.11 13.55
N ASN A 9 -13.47 22.04 13.92
CA ASN A 9 -12.95 20.92 14.70
C ASN A 9 -13.12 19.57 13.98
N LEU A 10 -13.15 19.56 12.64
CA LEU A 10 -13.32 18.33 11.88
C LEU A 10 -12.08 17.44 11.87
N PHE A 11 -10.89 18.04 11.90
CA PHE A 11 -9.63 17.30 11.80
C PHE A 11 -8.93 17.24 13.15
N PRO A 12 -8.46 16.05 13.56
CA PRO A 12 -7.66 15.90 14.77
C PRO A 12 -6.26 16.47 14.52
N THR A 13 -5.62 16.89 15.60
CA THR A 13 -4.16 16.99 15.69
C THR A 13 -3.56 15.60 15.77
N ALA A 14 -2.28 15.45 15.40
CA ALA A 14 -1.59 14.16 15.48
C ALA A 14 -1.59 13.55 16.91
N ALA A 15 -1.60 14.40 17.94
CA ALA A 15 -1.60 13.97 19.34
C ALA A 15 -2.94 13.35 19.77
N GLU A 16 -4.05 13.74 19.15
CA GLU A 16 -5.39 13.22 19.45
C GLU A 16 -5.63 11.82 18.87
N ILE A 17 -4.80 11.38 17.93
CA ILE A 17 -4.86 10.05 17.34
C ILE A 17 -4.22 9.04 18.31
N PRO A 18 -4.85 7.89 18.61
CA PRO A 18 -4.24 6.85 19.43
C PRO A 18 -2.92 6.35 18.83
N GLU A 19 -1.90 6.13 19.67
CA GLU A 19 -0.54 5.79 19.24
C GLU A 19 -0.48 4.61 18.27
N GLN A 20 -1.25 3.55 18.52
CA GLN A 20 -1.32 2.37 17.66
C GLN A 20 -1.80 2.67 16.22
N TYR A 21 -2.53 3.78 16.01
CA TYR A 21 -3.02 4.22 14.70
C TYR A 21 -2.28 5.43 14.15
N ARG A 22 -1.33 6.01 14.89
CA ARG A 22 -0.47 7.07 14.36
C ARG A 22 0.44 6.49 13.28
N LEU A 23 0.68 7.29 12.25
CA LEU A 23 1.69 7.00 11.25
C LEU A 23 3.07 7.34 11.76
N GLY A 24 4.07 6.60 11.28
CA GLY A 24 5.47 6.98 11.41
C GLY A 24 5.84 8.07 10.39
N ALA A 25 7.14 8.18 10.11
CA ALA A 25 7.62 9.02 9.02
C ALA A 25 7.06 8.53 7.66
N PRO A 26 6.89 9.44 6.68
CA PRO A 26 6.49 9.05 5.34
C PRO A 26 7.41 7.98 4.75
N ILE A 27 6.84 6.98 4.09
CA ILE A 27 7.57 5.84 3.54
C ILE A 27 7.92 6.13 2.08
N GLU A 28 9.21 6.23 1.77
CA GLU A 28 9.67 6.31 0.39
C GLU A 28 9.94 4.90 -0.15
N GLN A 29 9.01 4.35 -0.93
CA GLN A 29 9.22 3.09 -1.63
C GLN A 29 9.89 3.36 -2.98
N ARG A 30 11.19 3.04 -3.08
CA ARG A 30 11.95 3.13 -4.34
C ARG A 30 12.03 1.80 -5.10
N GLU A 31 11.60 0.71 -4.50
CA GLU A 31 11.71 -0.61 -5.10
C GLU A 31 10.38 -1.08 -5.69
N TYR A 32 10.47 -1.77 -6.82
CA TYR A 32 9.36 -2.46 -7.46
C TYR A 32 9.73 -3.92 -7.73
N LEU A 33 8.76 -4.82 -7.60
CA LEU A 33 8.96 -6.25 -7.82
C LEU A 33 8.73 -6.58 -9.30
N VAL A 34 9.74 -7.14 -9.96
CA VAL A 34 9.62 -7.67 -11.32
C VAL A 34 10.54 -8.88 -11.50
N ASP A 35 10.03 -9.91 -12.18
CA ASP A 35 10.76 -11.17 -12.43
C ASP A 35 11.36 -11.80 -11.15
N GLY A 36 10.62 -11.75 -10.05
CA GLY A 36 11.05 -12.30 -8.75
C GLY A 36 12.13 -11.50 -8.02
N ALA A 37 12.49 -10.30 -8.49
CA ALA A 37 13.48 -9.43 -7.86
C ALA A 37 12.90 -8.06 -7.50
N LEU A 38 13.30 -7.53 -6.34
CA LEU A 38 13.13 -6.11 -6.02
C LEU A 38 14.19 -5.33 -6.80
N ARG A 39 13.72 -4.46 -7.71
CA ARG A 39 14.56 -3.55 -8.48
C ARG A 39 14.34 -2.14 -8.00
N ARG A 40 15.43 -1.37 -7.94
CA ARG A 40 15.39 0.05 -7.57
C ARG A 40 14.96 0.89 -8.77
N TRP A 41 14.05 1.83 -8.54
CA TRP A 41 13.58 2.80 -9.51
C TRP A 41 14.34 4.13 -9.34
N GLU A 42 14.99 4.57 -10.42
CA GLU A 42 15.75 5.83 -10.46
C GLU A 42 14.94 7.00 -11.06
N GLY A 43 13.72 6.71 -11.55
CA GLY A 43 12.83 7.71 -12.13
C GLY A 43 11.98 8.46 -11.10
N PRO A 44 10.97 9.21 -11.56
CA PRO A 44 10.09 9.98 -10.68
C PRO A 44 9.29 9.08 -9.74
N LEU A 45 8.93 9.62 -8.58
CA LEU A 45 8.03 8.98 -7.61
C LEU A 45 6.69 9.72 -7.60
N ALA A 46 5.60 8.98 -7.39
CA ALA A 46 4.28 9.53 -7.14
C ALA A 46 4.04 9.65 -5.63
N ALA A 47 3.60 10.81 -5.15
CA ALA A 47 3.27 11.00 -3.75
C ALA A 47 1.98 10.24 -3.38
N VAL A 48 2.04 9.46 -2.31
CA VAL A 48 0.86 8.81 -1.72
C VAL A 48 0.26 9.76 -0.70
N ARG A 49 -0.95 10.24 -1.00
CA ARG A 49 -1.65 11.25 -0.22
C ARG A 49 -2.90 10.66 0.42
N SER A 50 -3.05 10.87 1.72
CA SER A 50 -4.23 10.46 2.46
C SER A 50 -5.43 11.35 2.11
N PRO A 51 -6.67 10.83 2.11
CA PRO A 51 -7.87 11.67 2.18
C PRO A 51 -8.02 12.37 3.55
N ILE A 52 -7.32 11.90 4.58
CA ILE A 52 -7.36 12.45 5.94
C ILE A 52 -6.42 13.65 6.04
N HIS A 53 -6.92 14.73 6.62
CA HIS A 53 -6.14 15.92 6.96
C HIS A 53 -5.92 15.98 8.46
N LEU A 54 -4.84 16.65 8.87
CA LEU A 54 -4.54 16.92 10.27
C LEU A 54 -4.50 18.41 10.52
N LYS A 55 -4.96 18.81 11.70
CA LYS A 55 -4.84 20.18 12.17
C LYS A 55 -3.40 20.46 12.60
N THR A 56 -2.79 21.47 11.99
CA THR A 56 -1.43 21.94 12.30
C THR A 56 -1.44 23.43 12.64
N ASP A 57 -0.31 23.98 13.09
CA ASP A 57 -0.15 25.41 13.35
C ASP A 57 -0.34 26.28 12.09
N LYS A 58 -0.21 25.69 10.90
CA LYS A 58 -0.40 26.35 9.59
C LYS A 58 -1.82 26.20 9.05
N GLY A 59 -2.70 25.51 9.77
CA GLY A 59 -4.03 25.11 9.32
C GLY A 59 -4.14 23.61 9.06
N ASP A 60 -5.24 23.21 8.42
CA ASP A 60 -5.49 21.80 8.11
C ASP A 60 -4.63 21.37 6.92
N GLU A 61 -3.74 20.40 7.12
CA GLU A 61 -2.81 19.92 6.11
C GLU A 61 -3.12 18.46 5.74
N GLN A 62 -3.08 18.16 4.43
CA GLN A 62 -3.24 16.80 3.94
C GLN A 62 -2.05 15.94 4.34
N VAL A 63 -2.30 14.74 4.87
CA VAL A 63 -1.20 13.83 5.23
C VAL A 63 -0.58 13.22 3.98
N VAL A 64 0.74 13.35 3.85
CA VAL A 64 1.56 12.63 2.86
C VAL A 64 2.12 11.38 3.52
N LEU A 65 1.72 10.22 3.03
CA LEU A 65 2.04 8.92 3.59
C LEU A 65 3.39 8.41 3.11
N GLY A 66 3.84 8.92 1.97
CA GLY A 66 5.04 8.43 1.33
C GLY A 66 5.05 8.71 -0.16
N SER A 67 5.80 7.90 -0.88
CA SER A 67 5.80 7.89 -2.33
C SER A 67 6.16 6.52 -2.89
N THR A 68 5.70 6.24 -4.11
CA THR A 68 5.93 4.98 -4.81
C THR A 68 6.48 5.23 -6.21
N PRO A 69 7.09 4.24 -6.87
CA PRO A 69 7.62 4.41 -8.22
C PRO A 69 6.52 4.82 -9.20
N LEU A 70 6.71 5.95 -9.90
CA LEU A 70 5.89 6.31 -11.06
C LEU A 70 6.48 5.61 -12.28
N LEU A 71 6.19 4.30 -12.38
CA LEU A 71 6.71 3.42 -13.42
C LEU A 71 6.26 3.88 -14.81
N ASP A 72 7.16 3.75 -15.78
CA ASP A 72 6.94 4.14 -17.16
C ASP A 72 6.59 2.95 -18.07
N ALA A 73 6.46 3.23 -19.36
CA ALA A 73 6.14 2.22 -20.36
C ALA A 73 7.22 1.13 -20.48
N GLU A 74 8.50 1.46 -20.28
CA GLU A 74 9.60 0.50 -20.36
C GLU A 74 9.55 -0.49 -19.18
N ALA A 75 9.34 0.02 -17.97
CA ALA A 75 9.15 -0.83 -16.79
C ALA A 75 7.92 -1.74 -16.92
N ALA A 76 6.83 -1.22 -17.51
CA ALA A 76 5.62 -2.00 -17.78
C ALA A 76 5.86 -3.12 -18.81
N LEU A 77 6.57 -2.82 -19.91
CA LEU A 77 6.93 -3.83 -20.92
C LEU A 77 7.88 -4.88 -20.35
N THR A 78 8.83 -4.49 -19.50
CA THR A 78 9.71 -5.43 -18.79
C THR A 78 8.92 -6.41 -17.92
N ALA A 79 7.89 -5.92 -17.21
CA ALA A 79 7.03 -6.77 -16.40
C ALA A 79 6.18 -7.72 -17.27
N LEU A 80 5.70 -7.25 -18.43
CA LEU A 80 4.98 -8.07 -19.39
C LEU A 80 5.87 -9.18 -19.95
N ASP A 81 7.09 -8.86 -20.37
CA ASP A 81 8.05 -9.84 -20.90
C ASP A 81 8.38 -10.92 -19.85
N ALA A 82 8.55 -10.51 -18.58
CA ALA A 82 8.74 -11.44 -17.48
C ALA A 82 7.52 -12.37 -17.29
N ALA A 83 6.29 -11.83 -17.37
CA ALA A 83 5.07 -12.62 -17.26
C ALA A 83 4.88 -13.59 -18.43
N ILE A 84 5.18 -13.16 -19.66
CA ILE A 84 5.15 -14.02 -20.87
C ILE A 84 6.14 -15.17 -20.69
N LYS A 85 7.37 -14.88 -20.28
CA LYS A 85 8.40 -15.89 -20.01
C LYS A 85 8.02 -16.84 -18.88
N ALA A 86 7.40 -16.33 -17.82
CA ALA A 86 6.97 -17.15 -16.69
C ALA A 86 5.81 -18.09 -17.05
N TYR A 87 4.93 -17.68 -17.97
CA TYR A 87 3.83 -18.49 -18.48
C TYR A 87 4.31 -19.49 -19.55
N ASP A 88 5.16 -19.05 -20.48
CA ASP A 88 5.77 -19.84 -21.55
C ASP A 88 4.76 -20.73 -22.29
N ASN A 89 3.68 -20.13 -22.80
CA ASN A 89 2.58 -20.83 -23.48
C ASN A 89 1.99 -22.02 -22.66
N GLY A 90 1.99 -21.90 -21.33
CA GLY A 90 1.52 -22.94 -20.42
C GLY A 90 2.59 -23.97 -20.03
N GLN A 91 3.81 -23.85 -20.55
CA GLN A 91 4.94 -24.75 -20.26
C GLN A 91 5.87 -24.20 -19.17
N GLY A 92 5.64 -22.96 -18.74
CA GLY A 92 6.40 -22.33 -17.68
C GLY A 92 6.25 -23.07 -16.35
N ARG A 93 7.14 -22.78 -15.40
CA ARG A 93 7.14 -23.47 -14.09
C ARG A 93 5.78 -23.39 -13.42
N TRP A 94 5.22 -22.19 -13.24
CA TRP A 94 3.94 -22.02 -12.54
C TRP A 94 2.76 -22.76 -13.19
N PRO A 95 2.49 -22.64 -14.51
CA PRO A 95 1.39 -23.39 -15.13
C PRO A 95 1.60 -24.91 -15.16
N SER A 96 2.85 -25.39 -15.19
CA SER A 96 3.16 -26.84 -15.18
C SER A 96 3.18 -27.48 -13.79
N LEU A 97 3.18 -26.69 -12.71
CA LEU A 97 3.09 -27.22 -11.34
C LEU A 97 1.78 -27.99 -11.11
N PRO A 98 1.81 -29.10 -10.35
CA PRO A 98 0.60 -29.70 -9.79
C PRO A 98 -0.24 -28.68 -9.02
N VAL A 99 -1.56 -28.83 -9.07
CA VAL A 99 -2.49 -27.95 -8.35
C VAL A 99 -2.13 -27.88 -6.85
N ALA A 100 -1.76 -29.00 -6.25
CA ALA A 100 -1.34 -29.07 -4.85
C ALA A 100 -0.13 -28.18 -4.53
N GLU A 101 0.88 -28.13 -5.41
CA GLU A 101 2.07 -27.27 -5.19
C GLU A 101 1.73 -25.79 -5.33
N ARG A 102 0.85 -25.43 -6.27
CA ARG A 102 0.36 -24.04 -6.38
C ARG A 102 -0.43 -23.61 -5.14
N ILE A 103 -1.26 -24.51 -4.60
CA ILE A 103 -1.97 -24.26 -3.32
C ILE A 103 -0.95 -24.01 -2.21
N GLN A 104 0.08 -24.85 -2.07
CA GLN A 104 1.11 -24.69 -1.05
C GLN A 104 1.86 -23.35 -1.15
N HIS A 105 2.17 -22.89 -2.36
CA HIS A 105 2.77 -21.57 -2.58
C HIS A 105 1.85 -20.43 -2.12
N VAL A 106 0.55 -20.51 -2.45
CA VAL A 106 -0.45 -19.52 -2.00
C VAL A 106 -0.64 -19.57 -0.48
N GLU A 107 -0.70 -20.74 0.13
CA GLU A 107 -0.79 -20.88 1.60
C GLU A 107 0.43 -20.31 2.31
N THR A 108 1.63 -20.54 1.78
CA THR A 108 2.86 -19.95 2.32
C THR A 108 2.83 -18.43 2.23
N PHE A 109 2.36 -17.88 1.12
CA PHE A 109 2.18 -16.44 0.95
C PHE A 109 1.16 -15.89 1.95
N LEU A 110 0.00 -16.54 2.11
CA LEU A 110 -1.03 -16.15 3.07
C LEU A 110 -0.53 -16.16 4.52
N ALA A 111 0.28 -17.16 4.90
CA ALA A 111 0.88 -17.21 6.24
C ALA A 111 1.74 -15.97 6.51
N ARG A 112 2.60 -15.59 5.54
CA ARG A 112 3.45 -14.38 5.65
C ARG A 112 2.65 -13.08 5.60
N MET A 113 1.60 -13.03 4.77
CA MET A 113 0.72 -11.85 4.73
C MET A 113 0.06 -11.59 6.08
N ARG A 114 -0.38 -12.64 6.80
CA ARG A 114 -1.00 -12.48 8.12
C ARG A 114 -0.08 -11.80 9.13
N GLU A 115 1.22 -12.00 9.03
CA GLU A 115 2.22 -11.33 9.88
C GLU A 115 2.25 -9.80 9.63
N GLN A 116 1.77 -9.34 8.47
CA GLN A 116 1.73 -7.92 8.09
C GLN A 116 0.37 -7.25 8.38
N ARG A 117 -0.56 -7.94 9.05
CA ARG A 117 -1.95 -7.50 9.23
C ARG A 117 -2.09 -6.10 9.81
N GLU A 118 -1.42 -5.83 10.93
CA GLU A 118 -1.54 -4.53 11.59
C GLU A 118 -1.02 -3.37 10.72
N ALA A 119 0.08 -3.60 10.00
CA ALA A 119 0.65 -2.62 9.10
C ALA A 119 -0.29 -2.32 7.93
N VAL A 120 -0.85 -3.35 7.28
CA VAL A 120 -1.77 -3.18 6.14
C VAL A 120 -3.08 -2.55 6.58
N VAL A 121 -3.68 -2.98 7.70
CA VAL A 121 -4.92 -2.38 8.23
C VAL A 121 -4.73 -0.89 8.51
N LYS A 122 -3.60 -0.51 9.14
CA LYS A 122 -3.28 0.90 9.39
C LYS A 122 -3.13 1.68 8.09
N LEU A 123 -2.43 1.15 7.10
CA LEU A 123 -2.30 1.81 5.79
C LEU A 123 -3.63 1.92 5.07
N LEU A 124 -4.51 0.91 5.08
CA LEU A 124 -5.86 1.01 4.49
C LEU A 124 -6.69 2.13 5.12
N MET A 125 -6.60 2.31 6.44
CA MET A 125 -7.27 3.42 7.10
C MET A 125 -6.77 4.78 6.61
N TRP A 126 -5.45 4.92 6.46
CA TRP A 126 -4.82 6.18 6.10
C TRP A 126 -4.81 6.47 4.61
N GLU A 127 -4.53 5.50 3.74
CA GLU A 127 -4.40 5.70 2.29
C GLU A 127 -5.75 5.93 1.62
N ILE A 128 -6.80 5.23 2.06
CA ILE A 128 -8.11 5.27 1.41
C ILE A 128 -9.26 5.63 2.34
N GLY A 129 -8.97 6.05 3.58
CA GLY A 129 -9.98 6.53 4.53
C GLY A 129 -10.94 5.45 5.02
N LYS A 130 -10.55 4.17 4.95
CA LYS A 130 -11.40 3.06 5.35
C LYS A 130 -11.51 2.99 6.88
N ASN A 131 -12.68 2.70 7.42
CA ASN A 131 -12.79 2.54 8.88
C ASN A 131 -12.08 1.26 9.36
N LEU A 132 -11.73 1.21 10.65
CA LEU A 132 -10.97 0.10 11.24
C LEU A 132 -11.64 -1.26 11.01
N LYS A 133 -12.93 -1.39 11.34
CA LYS A 133 -13.65 -2.67 11.24
C LYS A 133 -13.68 -3.22 9.82
N ASP A 134 -13.84 -2.35 8.83
CA ASP A 134 -13.88 -2.79 7.44
C ASP A 134 -12.47 -3.01 6.87
N SER A 135 -11.45 -2.33 7.40
CA SER A 135 -10.04 -2.63 7.09
C SER A 135 -9.62 -3.99 7.62
N GLU A 136 -9.98 -4.32 8.87
CA GLU A 136 -9.73 -5.62 9.50
C GLU A 136 -10.49 -6.80 8.86
N LYS A 137 -11.62 -6.53 8.20
CA LYS A 137 -12.34 -7.57 7.46
C LYS A 137 -11.69 -7.87 6.10
N GLU A 138 -11.03 -6.89 5.49
CA GLU A 138 -10.39 -7.05 4.18
C GLU A 138 -9.04 -7.77 4.29
N PHE A 139 -8.31 -7.54 5.37
CA PHE A 139 -6.98 -8.10 5.62
C PHE A 139 -6.87 -8.64 7.03
#